data_AF-A0A9D4G613-F1
#
_entry.id   AF-A0A9D4G613-F1
#
_cell.length_a   1.000
_cell.length_b   1.000
_cell.length_c   1.000
_cell.angle_alpha   90.00
_cell.angle_beta   90.00
_cell.angle_gamma   90.00
#
_symmetry.space_group_name_H-M   'P 1'
#
loop_
_entity.id
_entity.type
_entity.pdbx_description
1 polymer ?
#
loop_
_entity_poly.entity_id
_entity_poly.type
_entity_poly.pdbx_seq_one_letter_code
_entity_poly.pdbx_strand_id
1 'polypeptide(L)'
;MPPKPAAAKTTPTKPATKAPTKAATDNKTPAKGVNATAPSKTGATTKAPSSGATKAGTAAKAAAPIKKVLVPEEIQLKEIAGVMNYGGAVGEKLKQSGRWMLIIDRNGNCGTFLKYRDVNMIQVTSQAQFATEPMRKALMGSLKFGKPAVLDISDSDQEKIMDVASEKYNEIYPECWTDLMDHSIMKDDNKWGKLYQENDPDDYDNKYDYHADQFQFIVLTNLDPASTAMENFFPVIVN
;
A
#
# COMPACT_ATOMS: atom_id res chain seq x y z
N MET A 1 -51.67 -39.94 2.37
CA MET A 1 -50.72 -40.89 1.74
C MET A 1 -49.51 -41.03 2.67
N PRO A 2 -49.13 -42.24 3.08
CA PRO A 2 -47.93 -42.52 3.87
C PRO A 2 -46.64 -42.41 3.02
N PRO A 3 -45.45 -42.28 3.64
CA PRO A 3 -44.20 -41.91 2.97
C PRO A 3 -43.50 -43.10 2.32
N LYS A 4 -42.76 -42.87 1.22
CA LYS A 4 -41.86 -43.86 0.61
C LYS A 4 -40.38 -43.46 0.86
N PRO A 5 -39.49 -44.42 1.18
CA PRO A 5 -38.25 -44.17 1.94
C PRO A 5 -37.03 -43.79 1.10
N ALA A 6 -36.03 -43.30 1.83
CA ALA A 6 -34.71 -42.87 1.40
C ALA A 6 -33.86 -43.95 0.70
N ALA A 7 -32.95 -43.50 -0.16
CA ALA A 7 -31.77 -44.25 -0.59
C ALA A 7 -30.51 -43.43 -0.27
N ALA A 8 -29.53 -44.12 0.32
CA ALA A 8 -28.31 -43.57 0.90
C ALA A 8 -27.11 -43.61 -0.05
N LYS A 9 -26.21 -42.63 0.16
CA LYS A 9 -24.74 -42.62 0.07
C LYS A 9 -24.04 -43.27 -1.14
N THR A 10 -23.13 -42.51 -1.76
CA THR A 10 -21.70 -42.87 -1.82
C THR A 10 -20.83 -41.63 -2.03
N THR A 11 -19.89 -41.42 -1.10
CA THR A 11 -18.77 -40.47 -1.17
C THR A 11 -17.56 -41.15 -1.82
N PRO A 12 -16.84 -40.50 -2.73
CA PRO A 12 -15.50 -40.95 -3.12
C PRO A 12 -14.42 -40.31 -2.25
N THR A 13 -13.57 -41.20 -1.74
CA THR A 13 -12.39 -41.02 -0.90
C THR A 13 -11.23 -40.29 -1.57
N LYS A 14 -10.55 -39.46 -0.76
CA LYS A 14 -9.24 -38.84 -0.97
C LYS A 14 -8.12 -39.90 -1.07
N PRO A 15 -7.18 -39.80 -2.03
CA PRO A 15 -5.90 -40.48 -1.94
C PRO A 15 -4.87 -39.63 -1.18
N ALA A 16 -4.23 -40.23 -0.18
CA ALA A 16 -3.05 -39.72 0.51
C ALA A 16 -1.82 -40.50 0.05
N THR A 17 -0.73 -39.80 -0.28
CA THR A 17 0.65 -40.28 -0.46
C THR A 17 1.50 -39.03 -0.75
N LYS A 18 2.72 -38.80 -0.29
CA LYS A 18 3.66 -39.46 0.64
C LYS A 18 4.74 -38.38 0.88
N ALA A 19 5.12 -38.15 2.13
CA ALA A 19 6.34 -37.38 2.44
C ALA A 19 7.58 -38.26 2.24
N PRO A 20 8.72 -37.69 1.80
CA PRO A 20 10.03 -38.26 2.06
C PRO A 20 10.76 -37.49 3.18
N THR A 21 11.25 -38.26 4.14
CA THR A 21 12.11 -37.90 5.26
C THR A 21 13.58 -37.66 4.88
N LYS A 22 14.19 -36.70 5.59
CA LYS A 22 15.58 -36.56 6.06
C LYS A 22 16.74 -37.17 5.25
N ALA A 23 17.72 -36.31 4.96
CA ALA A 23 19.13 -36.64 5.13
C ALA A 23 19.79 -35.54 5.98
N ALA A 24 20.34 -35.94 7.12
CA ALA A 24 21.24 -35.17 7.94
C ALA A 24 22.68 -35.46 7.50
N THR A 25 23.52 -34.44 7.48
CA THR A 25 24.97 -34.63 7.60
C THR A 25 25.50 -33.52 8.49
N ASP A 26 25.93 -33.95 9.66
CA ASP A 26 26.83 -33.23 10.55
C ASP A 26 28.10 -32.84 9.81
N ASN A 27 28.59 -31.62 10.04
CA ASN A 27 30.04 -31.48 10.20
C ASN A 27 30.43 -30.41 11.20
N LYS A 28 31.43 -30.78 11.97
CA LYS A 28 31.90 -30.20 13.23
C LYS A 28 33.02 -29.18 12.96
N THR A 29 33.06 -28.18 13.85
CA THR A 29 33.98 -27.03 14.02
C THR A 29 35.49 -27.40 14.01
N PRO A 30 36.46 -26.44 13.85
CA PRO A 30 36.85 -25.56 14.97
C PRO A 30 37.40 -24.14 14.64
N ALA A 31 37.08 -23.18 15.52
CA ALA A 31 37.87 -22.09 16.13
C ALA A 31 39.03 -21.36 15.39
N LYS A 32 39.11 -20.01 15.54
CA LYS A 32 39.98 -19.27 16.51
C LYS A 32 40.51 -17.90 15.98
N GLY A 33 40.53 -16.88 16.87
CA GLY A 33 41.27 -15.60 16.77
C GLY A 33 40.34 -14.36 16.85
N VAL A 34 40.13 -13.63 17.94
CA VAL A 34 40.98 -12.91 18.94
C VAL A 34 41.72 -11.68 18.39
N ASN A 35 41.19 -10.47 18.63
CA ASN A 35 41.80 -9.30 19.32
C ASN A 35 40.85 -8.07 19.18
N ALA A 36 40.33 -7.44 20.23
CA ALA A 36 40.94 -6.59 21.28
C ALA A 36 41.04 -5.08 20.90
N THR A 37 40.13 -4.30 21.52
CA THR A 37 40.35 -3.07 22.32
C THR A 37 40.94 -1.77 21.69
N ALA A 38 40.07 -0.75 21.60
CA ALA A 38 40.12 0.70 22.01
C ALA A 38 41.48 1.35 22.41
N PRO A 39 41.70 2.70 22.34
CA PRO A 39 40.83 3.70 22.99
C PRO A 39 40.77 5.15 22.40
N SER A 40 39.98 5.95 23.13
CA SER A 40 39.55 7.35 23.04
C SER A 40 40.62 8.45 22.97
N LYS A 41 40.22 9.68 22.56
CA LYS A 41 40.16 10.86 23.47
C LYS A 41 39.74 12.19 22.80
N THR A 42 38.69 12.78 23.38
CA THR A 42 38.49 14.20 23.81
C THR A 42 39.03 15.38 23.01
N GLY A 43 38.14 16.37 22.82
CA GLY A 43 38.49 17.79 22.65
C GLY A 43 37.25 18.68 22.54
N ALA A 44 36.71 19.14 23.68
CA ALA A 44 35.70 20.19 23.78
C ALA A 44 36.37 21.57 23.85
N THR A 45 35.76 22.62 23.27
CA THR A 45 35.44 23.91 23.94
C THR A 45 34.85 24.96 22.96
N THR A 46 33.55 25.27 23.17
CA THR A 46 32.94 26.60 23.33
C THR A 46 33.50 27.84 22.59
N LYS A 47 32.67 28.49 21.76
CA LYS A 47 32.26 29.91 21.91
C LYS A 47 31.14 30.32 20.94
N ALA A 48 29.96 30.59 21.49
CA ALA A 48 29.01 31.62 21.03
C ALA A 48 29.06 32.74 22.11
N PRO A 49 28.56 33.99 21.93
CA PRO A 49 27.47 34.39 21.03
C PRO A 49 27.70 35.70 20.26
N SER A 50 26.98 35.89 19.16
CA SER A 50 26.60 37.24 18.74
C SER A 50 25.22 37.24 18.08
N SER A 51 24.32 37.92 18.77
CA SER A 51 23.00 38.36 18.34
C SER A 51 23.06 39.11 17.00
N GLY A 52 22.24 38.67 16.06
CA GLY A 52 21.91 39.40 14.84
C GLY A 52 20.51 39.01 14.42
N ALA A 53 19.51 39.74 14.92
CA ALA A 53 18.18 39.76 14.32
C ALA A 53 18.32 40.28 12.89
N THR A 54 17.71 39.64 11.89
CA THR A 54 16.58 40.15 11.10
C THR A 54 16.23 39.15 9.98
N LYS A 55 14.93 39.08 9.67
CA LYS A 55 14.26 38.49 8.50
C LYS A 55 13.91 37.00 8.58
N ALA A 56 12.70 36.78 9.11
CA ALA A 56 11.77 35.79 8.60
C ALA A 56 11.66 35.94 7.07
N GLY A 57 12.44 35.14 6.35
CA GLY A 57 12.15 34.79 4.97
C GLY A 57 11.18 33.62 5.03
N THR A 58 9.91 33.88 4.76
CA THR A 58 8.97 32.84 4.36
C THR A 58 9.56 32.18 3.12
N ALA A 59 10.21 31.03 3.29
CA ALA A 59 10.60 30.19 2.18
C ALA A 59 9.29 29.76 1.52
N ALA A 60 8.93 30.45 0.44
CA ALA A 60 7.89 30.01 -0.46
C ALA A 60 8.28 28.59 -0.89
N LYS A 61 7.53 27.60 -0.39
CA LYS A 61 7.58 26.22 -0.87
C LYS A 61 7.50 26.31 -2.38
N ALA A 62 8.59 25.95 -3.06
CA ALA A 62 8.62 25.92 -4.51
C ALA A 62 7.41 25.09 -4.96
N ALA A 63 6.50 25.74 -5.69
CA ALA A 63 5.33 25.06 -6.21
C ALA A 63 5.83 23.89 -7.05
N ALA A 64 5.44 22.67 -6.65
CA ALA A 64 5.73 21.49 -7.43
C ALA A 64 5.26 21.72 -8.88
N PRO A 65 6.01 21.25 -9.90
CA PRO A 65 5.60 21.44 -11.28
C PRO A 65 4.18 20.88 -11.46
N ILE A 66 3.28 21.70 -11.99
CA ILE A 66 1.88 21.34 -12.22
C ILE A 66 1.86 20.12 -13.13
N LYS A 67 1.45 18.97 -12.58
CA LYS A 67 1.33 17.73 -13.36
C LYS A 67 0.17 17.92 -14.33
N LYS A 68 0.39 17.66 -15.63
CA LYS A 68 -0.68 17.77 -16.63
C LYS A 68 -1.84 16.83 -16.27
N VAL A 69 -3.07 17.34 -16.29
CA VAL A 69 -4.29 16.53 -16.18
C VAL A 69 -4.31 15.52 -17.33
N LEU A 70 -4.43 14.23 -17.00
CA LEU A 70 -4.53 13.16 -18.00
C LEU A 70 -5.99 13.02 -18.46
N VAL A 71 -6.17 12.67 -19.73
CA VAL A 71 -7.49 12.29 -20.24
C VAL A 71 -7.83 10.92 -19.67
N PRO A 72 -9.02 10.74 -19.06
CA PRO A 72 -9.45 9.43 -18.56
C PRO A 72 -9.50 8.38 -19.67
N GLU A 73 -9.01 7.18 -19.36
CA GLU A 73 -9.14 6.02 -20.25
C GLU A 73 -10.40 5.24 -19.87
N GLU A 74 -11.23 4.91 -20.87
CA GLU A 74 -12.44 4.12 -20.65
C GLU A 74 -12.16 2.63 -20.85
N ILE A 75 -12.62 1.81 -19.90
CA ILE A 75 -12.50 0.34 -19.95
C ILE A 75 -13.78 -0.34 -19.48
N GLN A 76 -13.92 -1.62 -19.80
CA GLN A 76 -14.96 -2.48 -19.24
C GLN A 76 -14.55 -3.02 -17.86
N LEU A 77 -15.53 -3.30 -16.99
CA LEU A 77 -15.29 -3.88 -15.65
C LEU A 77 -14.33 -5.10 -15.66
N LYS A 78 -14.47 -5.99 -16.65
CA LYS A 78 -13.63 -7.21 -16.77
C LYS A 78 -12.16 -6.92 -17.05
N GLU A 79 -11.84 -5.73 -17.58
CA GLU A 79 -10.49 -5.35 -17.98
C GLU A 79 -9.67 -4.79 -16.80
N ILE A 80 -10.33 -4.35 -15.73
CA ILE A 80 -9.68 -3.77 -14.53
C ILE A 80 -8.57 -4.67 -14.01
N ALA A 81 -8.83 -5.97 -13.91
CA ALA A 81 -7.85 -6.95 -13.47
C ALA A 81 -6.58 -6.97 -14.36
N GLY A 82 -6.74 -6.79 -15.67
CA GLY A 82 -5.62 -6.68 -16.60
C GLY A 82 -4.86 -5.38 -16.38
N VAL A 83 -5.58 -4.25 -16.27
CA VAL A 83 -4.99 -2.92 -16.07
C VAL A 83 -4.20 -2.85 -14.75
N MET A 84 -4.74 -3.39 -13.65
CA MET A 84 -4.03 -3.50 -12.37
C MET A 84 -2.74 -4.30 -12.50
N ASN A 85 -2.64 -5.27 -13.40
CA ASN A 85 -1.39 -6.00 -13.65
C ASN A 85 -0.51 -5.32 -14.72
N TYR A 86 -0.77 -4.04 -15.02
CA TYR A 86 -0.14 -3.28 -16.10
C TYR A 86 -0.26 -3.96 -17.48
N GLY A 87 -1.30 -4.76 -17.68
CA GLY A 87 -1.59 -5.46 -18.92
C GLY A 87 -2.43 -4.63 -19.90
N GLY A 88 -2.21 -4.87 -21.19
CA GLY A 88 -2.92 -4.17 -22.27
C GLY A 88 -2.52 -2.71 -22.40
N ALA A 89 -3.13 -2.01 -23.37
CA ALA A 89 -2.76 -0.64 -23.69
C ALA A 89 -2.96 0.34 -22.52
N VAL A 90 -4.06 0.22 -21.77
CA VAL A 90 -4.34 1.09 -20.61
C VAL A 90 -3.39 0.79 -19.46
N GLY A 91 -3.08 -0.49 -19.20
CA GLY A 91 -2.11 -0.89 -18.17
C GLY A 91 -0.68 -0.40 -18.48
N GLU A 92 -0.28 -0.43 -19.75
CA GLU A 92 1.02 0.12 -20.17
C GLU A 92 1.08 1.63 -19.99
N LYS A 93 0.02 2.37 -20.35
CA LYS A 93 -0.08 3.82 -20.12
C LYS A 93 -0.03 4.17 -18.63
N LEU A 94 -0.75 3.41 -17.80
CA LEU A 94 -0.71 3.55 -16.34
C LEU A 94 0.74 3.40 -15.84
N LYS A 95 1.44 2.34 -16.25
CA LYS A 95 2.84 2.08 -15.87
C LYS A 95 3.76 3.22 -16.31
N GLN A 96 3.61 3.71 -17.54
CA GLN A 96 4.41 4.82 -18.09
C GLN A 96 4.14 6.15 -17.37
N SER A 97 2.92 6.35 -16.87
CA SER A 97 2.56 7.58 -16.16
C SER A 97 3.26 7.74 -14.82
N GLY A 98 3.66 6.63 -14.18
CA GLY A 98 4.22 6.63 -12.83
C GLY A 98 3.26 7.17 -11.76
N ARG A 99 1.95 7.11 -12.02
CA ARG A 99 0.88 7.54 -11.10
C ARG A 99 0.11 6.34 -10.59
N TRP A 100 -0.49 6.51 -9.41
CA TRP A 100 -1.48 5.58 -8.88
C TRP A 100 -2.77 5.62 -9.68
N MET A 101 -3.52 4.52 -9.64
CA MET A 101 -4.78 4.40 -10.39
C MET A 101 -5.92 5.11 -9.63
N LEU A 102 -6.76 5.83 -10.38
CA LEU A 102 -8.02 6.39 -9.90
C LEU A 102 -9.15 5.80 -10.73
N ILE A 103 -9.94 4.94 -10.12
CA ILE A 103 -11.08 4.27 -10.75
C ILE A 103 -12.32 5.13 -10.55
N ILE A 104 -12.98 5.49 -11.64
CA ILE A 104 -14.26 6.20 -11.68
C ILE A 104 -15.32 5.21 -12.16
N ASP A 105 -16.07 4.65 -11.22
CA ASP A 105 -17.13 3.67 -11.43
C ASP A 105 -18.49 4.25 -11.08
N ARG A 106 -19.14 4.85 -12.09
CA ARG A 106 -20.46 5.47 -11.94
C ARG A 106 -21.58 4.45 -11.69
N ASN A 107 -21.33 3.17 -11.97
CA ASN A 107 -22.30 2.09 -11.87
C ASN A 107 -22.23 1.36 -10.51
N GLY A 108 -21.17 1.56 -9.72
CA GLY A 108 -20.98 0.97 -8.39
C GLY A 108 -20.64 -0.52 -8.38
N ASN A 109 -20.32 -1.12 -9.54
CA ASN A 109 -20.04 -2.55 -9.67
C ASN A 109 -18.58 -2.90 -9.36
N CYS A 110 -17.65 -1.96 -9.55
CA CYS A 110 -16.22 -2.14 -9.37
C CYS A 110 -15.85 -2.41 -7.90
N GLY A 111 -16.47 -1.72 -6.94
CA GLY A 111 -16.22 -1.99 -5.52
C GLY A 111 -16.55 -3.44 -5.15
N THR A 112 -17.68 -3.94 -5.63
CA THR A 112 -18.07 -5.35 -5.46
C THR A 112 -17.12 -6.29 -6.17
N PHE A 113 -16.74 -5.98 -7.41
CA PHE A 113 -15.77 -6.77 -8.18
C PHE A 113 -14.42 -6.88 -7.46
N LEU A 114 -13.88 -5.77 -6.96
CA LEU A 114 -12.59 -5.70 -6.26
C LEU A 114 -12.62 -6.49 -4.94
N LYS A 115 -13.75 -6.54 -4.22
CA LYS A 115 -13.90 -7.36 -3.00
C LYS A 115 -13.70 -8.87 -3.24
N TYR A 116 -13.95 -9.35 -4.47
CA TYR A 116 -13.66 -10.74 -4.86
C TYR A 116 -12.25 -10.94 -5.42
N ARG A 117 -11.42 -9.90 -5.43
CA ARG A 117 -10.01 -9.95 -5.81
C ARG A 117 -9.15 -9.91 -4.54
N ASP A 118 -7.89 -10.30 -4.69
CA ASP A 118 -6.94 -10.28 -3.58
C ASP A 118 -6.41 -8.87 -3.34
N VAL A 119 -7.25 -8.02 -2.73
CA VAL A 119 -6.94 -6.62 -2.41
C VAL A 119 -7.18 -6.33 -0.94
N ASN A 120 -6.47 -5.35 -0.38
CA ASN A 120 -6.78 -4.79 0.93
C ASN A 120 -7.59 -3.52 0.71
N MET A 121 -8.89 -3.58 1.01
CA MET A 121 -9.82 -2.49 0.75
C MET A 121 -10.26 -1.81 2.04
N ILE A 122 -10.18 -0.49 2.06
CA ILE A 122 -10.77 0.37 3.09
C ILE A 122 -11.93 1.10 2.43
N GLN A 123 -13.16 0.75 2.84
CA GLN A 123 -14.35 1.47 2.42
C GLN A 123 -14.61 2.59 3.42
N VAL A 124 -14.72 3.82 2.92
CA VAL A 124 -14.99 4.98 3.74
C VAL A 124 -16.27 5.66 3.27
N THR A 125 -17.27 5.71 4.15
CA THR A 125 -18.54 6.41 3.91
C THR A 125 -18.62 7.73 4.70
N SER A 126 -17.69 7.99 5.61
CA SER A 126 -17.62 9.25 6.38
C SER A 126 -16.22 9.50 6.94
N GLN A 127 -15.90 10.76 7.25
CA GLN A 127 -14.61 11.12 7.86
C GLN A 127 -14.33 10.39 9.18
N ALA A 128 -15.37 10.06 9.94
CA ALA A 128 -15.25 9.31 11.20
C ALA A 128 -14.76 7.86 11.01
N GLN A 129 -14.85 7.31 9.80
CA GLN A 129 -14.36 5.97 9.46
C GLN A 129 -12.89 5.97 9.03
N PHE A 130 -12.25 7.13 8.88
CA PHE A 130 -10.80 7.22 8.76
C PHE A 130 -10.15 6.95 10.12
N ALA A 131 -10.11 5.68 10.49
CA ALA A 131 -9.32 5.21 11.62
C ALA A 131 -7.90 4.90 11.14
N THR A 132 -6.92 5.53 11.79
CA THR A 132 -5.50 5.46 11.46
C THR A 132 -4.98 4.01 11.50
N GLU A 133 -5.45 3.22 12.46
CA GLU A 133 -4.98 1.86 12.67
C GLU A 133 -5.42 0.86 11.56
N PRO A 134 -6.71 0.80 11.15
CA PRO A 134 -7.11 0.08 9.95
C PRO A 134 -6.36 0.49 8.68
N MET A 135 -6.10 1.80 8.50
CA MET A 135 -5.34 2.30 7.35
C MET A 135 -3.89 1.82 7.35
N ARG A 136 -3.23 1.90 8.52
CA ARG A 136 -1.89 1.37 8.72
C ARG A 136 -1.82 -0.11 8.39
N LYS A 137 -2.74 -0.92 8.91
CA LYS A 137 -2.76 -2.38 8.68
C LYS A 137 -3.03 -2.73 7.22
N ALA A 138 -3.96 -2.04 6.56
CA ALA A 138 -4.23 -2.25 5.15
C ALA A 138 -3.02 -1.90 4.28
N LEU A 139 -2.34 -0.77 4.56
CA LEU A 139 -1.12 -0.38 3.84
C LEU A 139 0.03 -1.36 4.11
N MET A 140 0.25 -1.72 5.37
CA MET A 140 1.30 -2.67 5.78
C MET A 140 1.09 -4.05 5.14
N GLY A 141 -0.13 -4.59 5.20
CA GLY A 141 -0.48 -5.86 4.56
C GLY A 141 -0.31 -5.81 3.04
N SER A 142 -0.63 -4.67 2.43
CA SER A 142 -0.50 -4.48 0.98
C SER A 142 0.97 -4.47 0.55
N LEU A 143 1.84 -3.77 1.29
CA LEU A 143 3.28 -3.75 1.03
C LEU A 143 3.94 -5.10 1.32
N LYS A 144 3.55 -5.77 2.40
CA LYS A 144 4.07 -7.09 2.76
C LYS A 144 3.78 -8.12 1.70
N PHE A 145 2.52 -8.22 1.27
CA PHE A 145 2.06 -9.29 0.38
C PHE A 145 1.98 -8.88 -1.09
N GLY A 146 2.36 -7.64 -1.44
CA GLY A 146 2.29 -7.14 -2.82
C GLY A 146 0.86 -6.99 -3.33
N LYS A 147 -0.11 -6.85 -2.42
CA LYS A 147 -1.52 -6.72 -2.75
C LYS A 147 -1.85 -5.25 -3.04
N PRO A 148 -2.82 -4.96 -3.91
CA PRO A 148 -3.34 -3.60 -4.06
C PRO A 148 -4.02 -3.12 -2.78
N ALA A 149 -3.67 -1.91 -2.34
CA ALA A 149 -4.41 -1.16 -1.34
C ALA A 149 -5.47 -0.30 -2.05
N VAL A 150 -6.75 -0.55 -1.77
CA VAL A 150 -7.87 0.18 -2.35
C VAL A 150 -8.50 1.09 -1.29
N LEU A 151 -8.50 2.39 -1.55
CA LEU A 151 -9.28 3.37 -0.80
C LEU A 151 -10.58 3.64 -1.57
N ASP A 152 -11.68 3.08 -1.09
CA ASP A 152 -13.00 3.25 -1.69
C ASP A 152 -13.75 4.39 -1.00
N ILE A 153 -14.00 5.45 -1.77
CA ILE A 153 -14.62 6.70 -1.33
C ILE A 153 -15.96 6.94 -2.04
N SER A 154 -16.49 5.95 -2.76
CA SER A 154 -17.69 6.06 -3.60
C SER A 154 -18.91 6.57 -2.83
N ASP A 155 -19.05 6.22 -1.55
CA ASP A 155 -20.21 6.59 -0.73
C ASP A 155 -19.92 7.74 0.25
N SER A 156 -18.94 8.61 -0.05
CA SER A 156 -18.48 9.69 0.86
C SER A 156 -18.57 11.10 0.25
N ASP A 157 -18.33 12.12 1.09
CA ASP A 157 -18.07 13.50 0.64
C ASP A 157 -16.66 13.61 0.04
N GLN A 158 -16.55 13.28 -1.25
CA GLN A 158 -15.27 13.02 -1.92
C GLN A 158 -14.36 14.24 -2.07
N GLU A 159 -14.92 15.45 -2.12
CA GLU A 159 -14.10 16.66 -2.28
C GLU A 159 -13.10 16.81 -1.13
N LYS A 160 -13.49 16.45 0.09
CA LYS A 160 -12.66 16.57 1.30
C LYS A 160 -11.91 15.29 1.63
N ILE A 161 -12.34 14.17 1.08
CA ILE A 161 -11.89 12.85 1.55
C ILE A 161 -10.42 12.59 1.23
N MET A 162 -9.89 13.20 0.16
CA MET A 162 -8.48 13.09 -0.22
C MET A 162 -7.58 13.90 0.72
N ASP A 163 -8.04 15.07 1.17
CA ASP A 163 -7.31 15.88 2.16
C ASP A 163 -7.30 15.16 3.51
N VAL A 164 -8.45 14.62 3.93
CA VAL A 164 -8.56 13.81 5.15
C VAL A 164 -7.69 12.55 5.06
N ALA A 165 -7.66 11.87 3.90
CA ALA A 165 -6.79 10.72 3.70
C ALA A 165 -5.32 11.10 3.88
N SER A 166 -4.87 12.21 3.29
CA SER A 166 -3.51 12.72 3.46
C SER A 166 -3.15 12.97 4.92
N GLU A 167 -4.01 13.67 5.66
CA GLU A 167 -3.82 13.91 7.10
C GLU A 167 -3.74 12.59 7.88
N LYS A 168 -4.63 11.65 7.58
CA LYS A 168 -4.74 10.37 8.29
C LYS A 168 -3.59 9.41 8.00
N TYR A 169 -3.08 9.38 6.77
CA TYR A 169 -1.85 8.67 6.49
C TYR A 169 -0.67 9.30 7.25
N ASN A 170 -0.59 10.62 7.30
CA ASN A 170 0.48 11.32 8.03
C ASN A 170 0.39 11.19 9.56
N GLU A 171 -0.77 10.79 10.11
CA GLU A 171 -0.90 10.38 11.51
C GLU A 171 -0.22 9.04 11.81
N ILE A 172 -0.02 8.16 10.81
CA ILE A 172 0.71 6.89 10.98
C ILE A 172 2.19 7.18 11.25
N TYR A 173 2.80 7.96 10.37
CA TYR A 173 4.11 8.58 10.58
C TYR A 173 4.24 9.83 9.71
N PRO A 174 5.10 10.80 10.09
CA PRO A 174 5.28 12.03 9.31
C PRO A 174 5.75 11.73 7.88
N GLU A 175 5.09 12.33 6.88
CA GLU A 175 5.34 12.14 5.44
C GLU A 175 4.82 10.82 4.83
N CYS A 176 4.07 10.00 5.57
CA CYS A 176 3.53 8.74 5.02
C CYS A 176 2.72 8.95 3.73
N TRP A 177 1.93 10.02 3.62
CA TRP A 177 1.20 10.32 2.39
C TRP A 177 2.13 10.69 1.23
N THR A 178 3.15 11.51 1.50
CA THR A 178 4.17 11.89 0.52
C THR A 178 4.90 10.65 0.00
N ASP A 179 5.35 9.79 0.92
CA ASP A 179 6.09 8.56 0.64
C ASP A 179 5.24 7.55 -0.16
N LEU A 180 3.93 7.54 0.09
CA LEU A 180 2.98 6.76 -0.69
C LEU A 180 2.82 7.32 -2.11
N MET A 181 2.55 8.61 -2.25
CA MET A 181 2.27 9.25 -3.55
C MET A 181 3.49 9.26 -4.49
N ASP A 182 4.70 9.38 -3.96
CA ASP A 182 5.95 9.38 -4.76
C ASP A 182 6.56 7.99 -4.95
N HIS A 183 5.89 6.95 -4.46
CA HIS A 183 6.28 5.54 -4.51
C HIS A 183 7.59 5.23 -3.75
N SER A 184 8.10 6.16 -2.95
CA SER A 184 9.34 5.95 -2.20
C SER A 184 9.15 5.00 -1.01
N ILE A 185 7.92 4.86 -0.50
CA ILE A 185 7.58 3.86 0.53
C ILE A 185 7.91 2.43 0.08
N MET A 186 7.92 2.15 -1.23
CA MET A 186 8.25 0.83 -1.79
C MET A 186 9.75 0.59 -1.96
N LYS A 187 10.57 1.64 -1.85
CA LYS A 187 12.00 1.61 -2.24
C LYS A 187 12.95 1.65 -1.06
N ASP A 188 12.48 2.08 0.10
CA ASP A 188 13.28 2.25 1.31
C ASP A 188 12.66 1.47 2.47
N ASP A 189 13.40 0.46 2.94
CA ASP A 189 12.99 -0.41 4.04
C ASP A 189 12.76 0.32 5.35
N ASN A 190 13.37 1.49 5.51
CA ASN A 190 13.13 2.34 6.67
C ASN A 190 11.79 3.06 6.60
N LYS A 191 11.19 3.24 5.41
CA LYS A 191 9.91 3.93 5.27
C LYS A 191 8.75 3.01 5.59
N TRP A 192 8.65 1.87 4.91
CA TRP A 192 7.59 0.92 5.23
C TRP A 192 7.80 0.26 6.61
N GLY A 193 9.04 0.16 7.10
CA GLY A 193 9.32 -0.30 8.46
C GLY A 193 8.71 0.57 9.57
N LYS A 194 8.38 1.84 9.30
CA LYS A 194 7.65 2.72 10.23
C LYS A 194 6.18 2.32 10.41
N LEU A 195 5.65 1.50 9.51
CA LEU A 195 4.27 0.99 9.63
C LEU A 195 4.17 -0.09 10.71
N TYR A 196 5.26 -0.79 11.02
CA TYR A 196 5.27 -1.87 11.99
C TYR A 196 5.13 -1.35 13.42
N GLN A 197 4.32 -2.03 14.23
CA GLN A 197 4.18 -1.80 15.65
C GLN A 197 4.50 -3.10 16.42
N GLU A 198 4.97 -2.98 17.67
CA GLU A 198 5.38 -4.12 18.50
C GLU A 198 4.25 -5.14 18.79
N ASN A 199 3.00 -4.71 18.67
CA ASN A 199 1.81 -5.55 18.88
C ASN A 199 1.28 -6.21 17.59
N ASP A 200 1.95 -6.01 16.44
CA ASP A 200 1.59 -6.67 15.20
C ASP A 200 2.02 -8.15 15.21
N PRO A 201 1.37 -9.03 14.42
CA PRO A 201 1.78 -10.41 14.30
C PRO A 201 3.22 -10.58 13.77
N ASP A 202 3.91 -11.61 14.26
CA ASP A 202 5.28 -11.97 13.85
C ASP A 202 5.46 -12.10 12.33
N ASP A 203 4.39 -12.43 11.60
CA ASP A 203 4.36 -12.49 10.13
C ASP A 203 4.82 -11.19 9.45
N TYR A 204 4.79 -10.05 10.15
CA TYR A 204 5.24 -8.74 9.67
C TYR A 204 6.66 -8.35 10.07
N ASP A 205 7.31 -9.10 10.98
CA ASP A 205 8.66 -8.80 11.47
C ASP A 205 9.75 -9.15 10.42
N ASN A 206 9.49 -10.13 9.54
CA ASN A 206 10.44 -10.53 8.51
C ASN A 206 10.47 -9.57 7.31
N LYS A 207 11.51 -8.74 7.27
CA LYS A 207 11.75 -7.74 6.21
C LYS A 207 12.06 -8.31 4.83
N TYR A 208 12.53 -9.56 4.75
CA TYR A 208 12.94 -10.18 3.48
C TYR A 208 11.78 -10.72 2.64
N ASP A 209 10.58 -10.78 3.22
CA ASP A 209 9.38 -11.33 2.58
C ASP A 209 8.42 -10.22 2.10
N TYR A 210 8.92 -9.01 1.87
CA TYR A 210 8.11 -7.91 1.34
C TYR A 210 8.06 -7.95 -0.19
N HIS A 211 6.84 -7.98 -0.74
CA HIS A 211 6.59 -7.87 -2.18
C HIS A 211 6.20 -6.45 -2.57
N ALA A 212 6.91 -5.47 -2.00
CA ALA A 212 6.59 -4.05 -2.17
C ALA A 212 6.75 -3.58 -3.63
N ASP A 213 7.47 -4.32 -4.48
CA ASP A 213 7.58 -4.07 -5.92
C ASP A 213 6.26 -4.31 -6.68
N GLN A 214 5.37 -5.14 -6.13
CA GLN A 214 4.04 -5.45 -6.70
C GLN A 214 2.94 -4.56 -6.12
N PHE A 215 3.24 -3.81 -5.05
CA PHE A 215 2.28 -2.95 -4.37
C PHE A 215 1.68 -1.91 -5.31
N GLN A 216 0.38 -1.70 -5.16
CA GLN A 216 -0.35 -0.62 -5.84
C GLN A 216 -1.28 0.10 -4.89
N PHE A 217 -1.32 1.41 -5.01
CA PHE A 217 -2.37 2.21 -4.40
C PHE A 217 -3.43 2.56 -5.44
N ILE A 218 -4.70 2.39 -5.05
CA ILE A 218 -5.86 2.62 -5.91
C ILE A 218 -6.88 3.42 -5.12
N VAL A 219 -7.43 4.46 -5.76
CA VAL A 219 -8.61 5.17 -5.24
C VAL A 219 -9.81 4.79 -6.11
N LEU A 220 -10.91 4.41 -5.47
CA LEU A 220 -12.18 4.11 -6.14
C LEU A 220 -13.22 5.17 -5.78
N THR A 221 -13.85 5.74 -6.79
CA THR A 221 -14.93 6.72 -6.68
C THR A 221 -16.05 6.41 -7.68
N ASN A 222 -17.26 6.90 -7.41
CA ASN A 222 -18.41 6.92 -8.32
C ASN A 222 -18.73 8.32 -8.89
N LEU A 223 -17.99 9.37 -8.51
CA LEU A 223 -18.16 10.74 -9.02
C LEU A 223 -16.94 11.17 -9.83
N ASP A 224 -17.14 12.15 -10.71
CA ASP A 224 -16.03 12.79 -11.41
C ASP A 224 -15.22 13.62 -10.40
N PRO A 225 -13.95 13.26 -10.15
CA PRO A 225 -13.16 13.88 -9.10
C PRO A 225 -12.67 15.27 -9.52
N ALA A 226 -12.29 16.10 -8.56
CA ALA A 226 -11.68 17.40 -8.84
C ALA A 226 -10.42 17.27 -9.69
N SER A 227 -10.08 18.31 -10.47
CA SER A 227 -8.93 18.30 -11.37
C SER A 227 -7.62 17.97 -10.66
N THR A 228 -7.45 18.41 -9.42
CA THR A 228 -6.27 18.15 -8.58
C THR A 228 -6.04 16.65 -8.30
N ALA A 229 -7.11 15.86 -8.15
CA ALA A 229 -7.00 14.41 -8.05
C ALA A 229 -6.57 13.80 -9.39
N MET A 230 -7.13 14.29 -10.50
CA MET A 230 -6.75 13.86 -11.85
C MET A 230 -5.31 14.25 -12.25
N GLU A 231 -4.68 15.20 -11.56
CA GLU A 231 -3.26 15.54 -11.73
C GLU A 231 -2.32 14.55 -11.03
N ASN A 232 -2.75 13.97 -9.92
CA ASN A 232 -1.90 13.08 -9.11
C ASN A 232 -2.10 11.60 -9.43
N PHE A 233 -3.26 11.24 -9.95
CA PHE A 233 -3.60 9.87 -10.32
C PHE A 233 -3.71 9.70 -11.84
N PHE A 234 -3.77 8.45 -12.26
CA PHE A 234 -4.12 8.02 -13.61
C PHE A 234 -5.62 7.66 -13.64
N PRO A 235 -6.47 8.50 -14.25
CA PRO A 235 -7.91 8.29 -14.23
C PRO A 235 -8.35 7.19 -15.21
N VAL A 236 -9.17 6.26 -14.72
CA VAL A 236 -9.76 5.17 -15.49
C VAL A 236 -11.26 5.15 -15.24
N ILE A 237 -12.07 5.30 -16.29
CA ILE A 237 -13.52 5.21 -16.21
C ILE A 237 -13.93 3.77 -16.50
N VAL A 238 -14.75 3.21 -15.61
CA VAL A 238 -15.29 1.86 -15.75
C VAL A 238 -16.74 1.97 -16.21
N ASN A 239 -17.01 1.39 -17.37
CA ASN A 239 -18.34 1.27 -17.96
C ASN A 239 -18.96 -0.12 -17.68
#